data_AF-A0A366XXZ6-F1
#
_entry.id   AF-A0A366XXZ6-F1
#
_cell.length_a   1.000
_cell.length_b   1.000
_cell.length_c   1.000
_cell.angle_alpha   90.00
_cell.angle_beta   90.00
_cell.angle_gamma   90.00
#
_symmetry.space_group_name_H-M   'P 1'
#
loop_
_entity.id
_entity.type
_entity.pdbx_description
1 polymer ?
#
loop_
_entity_poly.entity_id
_entity_poly.type
_entity_poly.pdbx_seq_one_letter_code
_entity_poly.pdbx_strand_id
1 'polypeptide(L)' 'MHIGSKGWYVNELKKLGVRYYGSRKVESFKKPILANILESKQGNN' A
#
# COMPACT_ATOMS: atom_id res chain seq x y z
N MET A 1 -2.83 14.65 0.53
CA MET A 1 -2.96 13.56 1.53
C MET A 1 -1.80 13.65 2.50
N HIS A 2 -2.04 13.46 3.80
CA HIS A 2 -0.99 13.46 4.81
C HIS A 2 -0.18 12.16 4.75
N ILE A 3 1.16 12.24 4.84
CA ILE A 3 2.07 11.08 4.82
C ILE A 3 1.65 10.07 5.88
N GLY A 4 1.62 8.78 5.54
CA GLY A 4 1.15 7.76 6.47
C GLY A 4 -0.38 7.70 6.69
N SER A 5 -1.18 8.44 5.92
CA SER A 5 -2.63 8.19 5.86
C SER A 5 -2.94 6.96 5.00
N LYS A 6 -4.12 6.33 5.19
CA LYS A 6 -4.56 5.18 4.36
C LYS A 6 -4.41 5.48 2.86
N GLY A 7 -4.92 6.63 2.43
CA GLY A 7 -4.86 7.03 1.02
C GLY A 7 -3.44 7.30 0.52
N TRP A 8 -2.53 7.76 1.40
CA TRP A 8 -1.12 7.93 1.05
C TRP A 8 -0.48 6.58 0.72
N TYR A 9 -0.67 5.55 1.55
CA TYR A 9 -0.16 4.22 1.25
C TYR A 9 -0.78 3.61 -0.01
N VAL A 10 -2.09 3.79 -0.24
CA VAL A 10 -2.74 3.34 -1.48
C VAL A 10 -2.08 4.00 -2.69
N ASN A 11 -1.79 5.30 -2.62
CA ASN A 11 -1.18 6.04 -3.71
C ASN A 11 0.25 5.57 -3.97
N GLU A 12 1.06 5.39 -2.93
CA GLU A 12 2.43 4.86 -3.05
C GLU A 12 2.45 3.45 -3.66
N LEU A 13 1.56 2.56 -3.20
CA LEU A 13 1.41 1.23 -3.79
C LEU A 13 1.02 1.30 -5.27
N LYS A 14 0.10 2.18 -5.65
CA LYS A 14 -0.29 2.38 -7.04
C LYS A 14 0.86 2.91 -7.90
N LYS A 15 1.72 3.80 -7.38
CA LYS A 15 2.94 4.26 -8.07
C LYS A 15 3.92 3.11 -8.34
N LEU A 16 3.99 2.15 -7.42
CA LEU A 16 4.77 0.90 -7.58
C LEU A 16 4.07 -0.14 -8.48
N GLY A 17 2.95 0.22 -9.14
CA GLY A 17 2.17 -0.70 -9.98
C GLY A 17 1.27 -1.68 -9.20
N VAL A 18 1.23 -1.60 -7.87
CA VAL A 18 0.46 -2.50 -7.01
C VAL A 18 -0.96 -1.98 -6.85
N ARG A 19 -1.87 -2.48 -7.68
CA ARG A 19 -3.32 -2.20 -7.60
C ARG A 19 -4.10 -3.24 -6.81
N TYR A 20 -3.59 -4.48 -6.80
CA TYR A 20 -4.17 -5.63 -6.12
C TYR A 20 -3.11 -6.31 -5.28
N TYR A 21 -3.51 -6.83 -4.13
CA TYR A 21 -2.69 -7.69 -3.30
C TYR A 21 -3.48 -8.98 -3.03
N GLY A 22 -2.98 -10.10 -3.56
CA GLY A 22 -3.76 -11.33 -3.71
C GLY A 22 -4.98 -11.09 -4.59
N SER A 23 -6.17 -11.42 -4.09
CA SER A 23 -7.45 -11.28 -4.82
C SER A 23 -8.20 -9.96 -4.53
N ARG A 24 -7.64 -9.03 -3.74
CA ARG A 24 -8.34 -7.80 -3.31
C ARG A 24 -7.62 -6.52 -3.74
N LYS A 25 -8.38 -5.47 -4.01
CA LYS A 25 -7.84 -4.12 -4.29
C LYS A 25 -7.10 -3.58 -3.07
N VAL A 26 -5.98 -2.90 -3.28
CA VAL A 26 -5.22 -2.26 -2.18
C VAL A 26 -6.11 -1.31 -1.35
N GLU A 27 -7.04 -0.62 -1.98
CA GLU A 27 -7.99 0.32 -1.34
C GLU A 27 -8.89 -0.32 -0.27
N SER A 28 -9.11 -1.63 -0.33
CA SER A 28 -9.92 -2.37 0.63
C SER A 28 -9.19 -2.68 1.94
N PHE A 29 -7.86 -2.56 1.97
CA PHE A 29 -7.07 -2.89 3.16
C PHE A 29 -6.99 -1.73 4.15
N LYS A 30 -6.75 -2.07 5.43
CA LYS A 30 -6.51 -1.08 6.49
C LYS A 30 -5.08 -0.52 6.39
N LYS A 31 -4.88 0.68 6.94
CA LYS A 31 -3.57 1.37 7.01
C LYS A 31 -2.38 0.45 7.41
N PRO A 32 -2.42 -0.33 8.50
CA PRO A 32 -1.28 -1.17 8.89
C PRO A 32 -0.93 -2.23 7.83
N ILE A 33 -1.94 -2.83 7.18
CA ILE A 33 -1.71 -3.80 6.12
C ILE A 33 -1.07 -3.12 4.90
N LEU A 34 -1.57 -1.94 4.54
CA LEU A 34 -1.00 -1.16 3.44
C LEU A 34 0.45 -0.75 3.68
N ALA A 35 0.81 -0.43 4.94
CA ALA A 35 2.19 -0.15 5.33
C ALA A 35 3.08 -1.39 5.11
N ASN A 36 2.65 -2.56 5.59
CA ASN A 36 3.41 -3.81 5.41
C ASN A 36 3.55 -4.19 3.94
N ILE A 37 2.50 -4.03 3.13
CA ILE A 37 2.57 -4.29 1.68
C ILE A 37 3.58 -3.32 1.03
N LEU A 38 3.55 -2.04 1.42
CA LEU A 38 4.43 -1.03 0.87
C LEU A 38 5.89 -1.33 1.23
N GLU A 39 6.18 -1.66 2.48
CA GLU A 39 7.50 -2.07 2.96
C GLU A 39 8.01 -3.30 2.20
N SER A 40 7.19 -4.36 2.09
CA SER A 40 7.49 -5.57 1.32
C SER A 40 7.78 -5.29 -0.16
N LYS A 41 7.21 -4.22 -0.74
CA LYS A 41 7.39 -3.83 -2.15
C LYS A 41 8.54 -2.86 -2.37
N GLN A 42 8.91 -2.08 -1.36
CA GLN A 42 10.05 -1.17 -1.40
C GLN A 42 11.38 -1.87 -1.12
N GLY A 43 11.36 -3.14 -0.67
CA GLY A 43 12.54 -3.98 -0.59
C GLY A 43 13.48 -3.61 0.56
N ASN A 44 12.94 -3.15 1.69
CA ASN A 44 13.70 -3.10 2.93
C ASN A 44 13.46 -4.39 3.73
N ASN A 45 14.56 -4.91 4.29
CA ASN A 45 14.69 -6.12 5.11
C ASN A 45 13.55 -6.37 6.09
#